data_AF-A0AAW4VRB5-F1
#
_entry.id   AF-A0AAW4VRB5-F1
#
_cell.length_a   1.000
_cell.length_b   1.000
_cell.length_c   1.000
_cell.angle_alpha   90.00
_cell.angle_beta   90.00
_cell.angle_gamma   90.00
#
_symmetry.space_group_name_H-M   'P 1'
#
loop_
_entity.id
_entity.type
_entity.pdbx_description
1 polymer ?
#
loop_
_entity_poly.entity_id
_entity_poly.type
_entity_poly.pdbx_seq_one_letter_code
_entity_poly.pdbx_strand_id
1 'polypeptide(L)' 'AVKAAEEMNTPIILQIAEVRLQHSPLHLMGPMMVQAAKEAKVDVAVHLDHGLTLETVKKALELGFTSVMLDASRDPF' A
#
# COMPACT_ATOMS: atom_id res chain seq x y z
N ALA A 1 7.59 -9.20 6.93
CA ALA A 1 7.24 -7.86 7.47
C ALA A 1 6.27 -8.00 8.64
N VAL A 2 5.00 -8.34 8.41
CA VAL A 2 3.97 -8.44 9.49
C VAL A 2 4.41 -9.30 10.67
N LYS A 3 4.85 -10.54 10.45
CA LYS A 3 5.32 -11.42 11.54
C LYS A 3 6.43 -10.77 12.41
N ALA A 4 7.40 -10.10 11.78
CA ALA A 4 8.46 -9.42 12.52
C ALA A 4 7.93 -8.21 13.31
N ALA A 5 6.97 -7.47 12.73
CA ALA A 5 6.31 -6.37 13.41
C ALA A 5 5.53 -6.84 14.65
N GLU A 6 4.86 -7.99 14.56
CA GLU A 6 4.17 -8.62 15.69
C GLU A 6 5.14 -9.10 16.78
N GLU A 7 6.23 -9.77 16.40
CA GLU A 7 7.28 -10.21 17.35
C GLU A 7 7.91 -9.03 18.09
N MET A 8 8.03 -7.89 17.43
CA MET A 8 8.60 -6.66 17.98
C MET A 8 7.55 -5.72 18.60
N ASN A 9 6.26 -6.10 18.58
CA ASN A 9 5.14 -5.26 19.00
C ASN A 9 5.22 -3.81 18.46
N THR A 10 5.52 -3.64 17.18
CA THR A 10 5.83 -2.35 16.56
C THR A 10 4.93 -2.11 15.34
N PRO A 11 4.26 -0.95 15.23
CA PRO A 11 3.42 -0.64 14.07
C PRO A 11 4.27 -0.45 12.80
N ILE A 12 3.70 -0.79 11.64
CA ILE A 12 4.41 -0.71 10.35
C ILE A 12 3.55 -0.14 9.23
N ILE A 13 4.21 0.30 8.16
CA ILE A 13 3.58 0.60 6.87
C ILE A 13 3.94 -0.54 5.90
N LEU A 14 2.93 -1.21 5.35
CA LEU A 14 3.09 -2.11 4.22
C LEU A 14 2.81 -1.34 2.93
N GLN A 15 3.83 -1.20 2.08
CA GLN A 15 3.71 -0.40 0.86
C GLN A 15 4.03 -1.19 -0.41
N ILE A 16 3.45 -0.75 -1.52
CA ILE A 16 3.78 -1.19 -2.88
C ILE A 16 3.88 0.02 -3.80
N ALA A 17 4.94 0.07 -4.61
CA ALA A 17 5.14 1.14 -5.57
C ALA A 17 4.43 0.85 -6.90
N GLU A 18 3.85 1.87 -7.55
CA GLU A 18 3.14 1.71 -8.83
C GLU A 18 4.01 1.07 -9.92
N VAL A 19 5.31 1.39 -9.94
CA VAL A 19 6.29 0.82 -10.88
C VAL A 19 6.45 -0.71 -10.75
N ARG A 20 6.03 -1.31 -9.63
CA ARG A 20 6.08 -2.76 -9.41
C ARG A 20 4.84 -3.49 -9.93
N LEU A 21 3.77 -2.77 -10.29
CA LEU A 21 2.48 -3.38 -10.63
C LEU A 21 2.52 -4.24 -11.90
N GLN A 22 3.52 -4.08 -12.76
CA GLN A 22 3.76 -4.96 -13.90
C GLN A 22 4.05 -6.42 -13.49
N HIS A 23 4.70 -6.61 -12.34
CA HIS A 23 5.02 -7.94 -11.79
C HIS A 23 4.16 -8.31 -10.58
N SER A 24 3.52 -7.32 -9.97
CA SER A 24 2.71 -7.48 -8.76
C SER A 24 1.39 -6.73 -8.93
N PRO A 25 0.47 -7.23 -9.79
CA PRO A 25 -0.73 -6.50 -10.16
C PRO A 25 -1.55 -6.07 -8.95
N LEU A 26 -1.99 -4.81 -8.94
CA LEU A 26 -2.65 -4.19 -7.78
C LEU A 26 -3.92 -4.96 -7.33
N HIS A 27 -4.65 -5.55 -8.28
CA HIS A 27 -5.86 -6.33 -7.99
C HIS A 27 -5.57 -7.67 -7.27
N LEU A 28 -4.34 -8.18 -7.36
CA LEU A 28 -3.90 -9.36 -6.61
C LEU A 28 -3.26 -8.97 -5.28
N MET A 29 -2.37 -7.97 -5.31
CA MET A 29 -1.61 -7.54 -4.14
C MET A 29 -2.46 -6.79 -3.13
N GLY A 30 -3.36 -5.92 -3.58
CA GLY A 30 -4.15 -5.06 -2.69
C GLY A 30 -4.97 -5.84 -1.66
N PRO A 31 -5.83 -6.78 -2.08
CA PRO A 31 -6.61 -7.60 -1.14
C PRO A 31 -5.72 -8.40 -0.18
N MET A 32 -4.58 -8.92 -0.66
CA MET A 32 -3.62 -9.65 0.17
C MET A 32 -3.01 -8.74 1.25
N MET A 33 -2.56 -7.54 0.88
CA MET A 33 -1.97 -6.58 1.82
C MET A 33 -2.99 -6.09 2.85
N VAL A 34 -4.21 -5.79 2.42
CA VAL A 34 -5.31 -5.35 3.30
C VAL A 34 -5.72 -6.47 4.25
N GLN A 35 -5.81 -7.71 3.78
CA GLN A 35 -6.11 -8.83 4.66
C GLN A 35 -5.00 -9.07 5.68
N ALA A 36 -3.73 -9.02 5.26
CA ALA A 36 -2.60 -9.14 6.17
C ALA A 36 -2.57 -8.03 7.24
N ALA A 37 -2.97 -6.80 6.90
CA ALA A 37 -3.11 -5.71 7.85
C ALA A 37 -4.27 -5.93 8.84
N LYS A 38 -5.41 -6.45 8.38
CA LYS A 38 -6.57 -6.74 9.24
C LYS A 38 -6.32 -7.88 10.23
N GLU A 39 -5.51 -8.86 9.85
CA GLU A 39 -5.18 -10.02 10.68
C GLU A 39 -4.00 -9.75 11.64
N ALA A 40 -3.26 -8.67 11.43
CA ALA A 40 -2.10 -8.33 12.24
C ALA A 40 -2.50 -7.98 13.69
N LYS A 41 -1.64 -8.36 14.64
CA LYS A 41 -1.77 -8.02 16.07
C LYS A 41 -1.26 -6.62 16.43
N VAL A 42 -0.66 -5.92 15.47
CA VAL A 42 -0.14 -4.55 15.60
C VAL A 42 -0.77 -3.68 14.52
N ASP A 43 -0.74 -2.36 14.70
CA ASP A 43 -1.28 -1.45 13.69
C ASP A 43 -0.47 -1.52 12.39
N VAL A 44 -1.17 -1.72 11.28
CA VAL A 44 -0.58 -1.79 9.94
C VAL A 44 -1.31 -0.85 9.00
N ALA A 45 -0.61 0.16 8.48
CA ALA A 45 -1.10 0.97 7.37
C ALA A 45 -0.76 0.29 6.04
N VAL A 46 -1.68 0.34 5.08
CA VAL A 46 -1.47 -0.16 3.71
C VAL A 46 -1.35 1.03 2.78
N HIS A 47 -0.19 1.16 2.14
CA HIS A 47 0.21 2.38 1.42
C HIS A 47 0.52 2.14 -0.07
N LEU A 48 -0.07 2.96 -0.95
CA LEU A 48 0.34 3.04 -2.35
C LEU A 48 1.49 4.05 -2.43
N ASP A 49 2.68 3.54 -2.73
CA ASP A 49 3.91 4.32 -2.82
C ASP A 49 4.09 4.87 -4.24
N HIS A 50 4.45 6.15 -4.35
CA HIS A 50 4.66 6.83 -5.63
C HIS A 50 3.60 6.52 -6.71
N GLY A 51 2.32 6.74 -6.40
CA GLY A 51 1.24 6.68 -7.37
C GLY A 51 1.43 7.74 -8.46
N LEU A 52 1.49 7.32 -9.72
CA LEU A 52 1.79 8.17 -10.88
C LEU A 52 0.52 8.70 -11.55
N THR A 53 -0.64 8.08 -11.28
CA THR A 53 -1.92 8.49 -11.85
C THR A 53 -3.03 8.53 -10.82
N LEU A 54 -3.98 9.45 -11.00
CA LEU A 54 -5.19 9.51 -10.16
C LEU A 54 -6.03 8.24 -10.26
N GLU A 55 -6.00 7.53 -11.39
CA GLU A 55 -6.71 6.26 -11.56
C GLU A 55 -6.12 5.17 -10.66
N THR A 56 -4.80 5.01 -10.64
CA THR A 56 -4.14 4.04 -9.74
C THR A 56 -4.42 4.37 -8.27
N VAL A 57 -4.35 5.66 -7.90
CA VAL A 57 -4.65 6.11 -6.53
C VAL A 57 -6.09 5.77 -6.13
N LYS A 58 -7.07 6.09 -6.98
CA LYS A 58 -8.49 5.76 -6.71
C LYS A 58 -8.68 4.25 -6.56
N LYS A 59 -8.08 3.46 -7.45
CA LYS A 59 -8.16 2.00 -7.39
C LYS A 59 -7.55 1.42 -6.11
N ALA A 60 -6.44 1.96 -5.62
CA ALA A 60 -5.86 1.54 -4.35
C ALA A 60 -6.82 1.82 -3.18
N LEU A 61 -7.44 3.01 -3.15
CA LEU A 61 -8.43 3.37 -2.13
C LEU A 61 -9.66 2.43 -2.18
N GLU A 62 -10.18 2.14 -3.37
CA GLU A 62 -11.29 1.19 -3.58
C GLU A 62 -10.96 -0.22 -3.07
N LEU A 63 -9.69 -0.64 -3.17
CA LEU A 63 -9.22 -1.93 -2.67
C LEU A 63 -8.99 -1.94 -1.14
N GLY A 64 -9.17 -0.81 -0.46
CA GLY A 64 -9.04 -0.70 0.99
C GLY A 64 -7.66 -0.29 1.48
N PHE A 65 -6.81 0.29 0.63
CA PHE A 65 -5.59 0.96 1.10
C PHE A 65 -5.97 2.09 2.05
N THR A 66 -5.22 2.21 3.16
CA THR A 66 -5.48 3.22 4.19
C THR A 66 -4.63 4.49 3.99
N SER A 67 -3.69 4.46 3.04
CA SER A 67 -2.81 5.57 2.71
C SER A 67 -2.39 5.51 1.24
N VAL A 68 -2.16 6.67 0.63
CA VAL A 68 -1.70 6.81 -0.76
C VAL A 68 -0.79 8.02 -0.90
N MET A 69 0.20 7.93 -1.79
CA MET A 69 1.01 9.07 -2.24
C MET A 69 0.77 9.26 -3.74
N LEU A 70 0.28 10.43 -4.15
CA LEU A 70 0.31 10.85 -5.55
C LEU A 70 1.63 11.60 -5.79
N ASP A 71 2.49 11.03 -6.62
CA ASP A 71 3.75 11.62 -7.01
C ASP A 71 3.62 12.40 -8.32
N ALA A 72 3.24 13.67 -8.18
CA ALA A 72 3.24 14.65 -9.26
C ALA A 72 4.53 15.49 -9.28
N SER A 73 5.65 15.00 -8.73
CA SER A 73 6.91 15.76 -8.64
C SER A 73 7.53 16.14 -9.99
N ARG A 74 7.04 15.54 -11.08
CA ARG A 74 7.45 15.85 -12.46
C ARG A 74 6.57 16.91 -13.13
N ASP A 75 5.46 17.28 -12.51
CA ASP A 75 4.54 18.28 -13.03
C ASP A 75 4.96 19.69 -12.56
N PRO A 76 4.57 20.75 -13.29
CA PRO A 76 4.79 22.13 -12.86
C PRO A 76 4.10 22.46 -11.52
N PHE A 77 4.64 23.45 -10.80
CA PHE A 77 4.00 24.01 -9.60
C PHE A 77 2.81 24.91 -9.97
#